data_AF-A0A7G8HFR5-F1
#
_entry.id   AF-A0A7G8HFR5-F1
#
_cell.length_a   1.000
_cell.length_b   1.000
_cell.length_c   1.000
_cell.angle_alpha   90.00
_cell.angle_beta   90.00
_cell.angle_gamma   90.00
#
_symmetry.space_group_name_H-M   'P 1'
#
loop_
_entity.id
_entity.type
_entity.pdbx_description
1 polymer ?
#
loop_
_entity_poly.entity_id
_entity_poly.type
_entity_poly.pdbx_seq_one_letter_code
_entity_poly.pdbx_strand_id
1 'polypeptide(L)'
;MQDLALTINLGSSSLKAALVDSTGAIPWHGGRSLQPDESLEEVLERWLAPALEPYRKSIILVGHRVVHGGEHFTAPTRIDDQVETTLQELVPLAPLHNPPALKGLAWARDWAPDLPQWACFDTAFHSTLPAAASTYALPAELRQRGFRRFGFHGINHQHVAETVAGQWQQQGRDPKKLRLISAHLGAGASLAAIQGGRCIDTTMGYTPLEGLVMASRCGSVDPGLLLELMREGIGAAQLADLLQQQAGLKGLSGLSGDMRDIREQAAAGHQGAQLALDVFRQRLLQLIGAMAASLQGVDVLALTGGIGEHDQALRSELEEALAWLPNLEMVIVQADEEGMIARLCRRSAAVG
;
A
#
# COMPACT_ATOMS: atom_id res chain seq x y z
N MET A 1 -29.54 -15.35 -3.29
CA MET A 1 -28.88 -14.45 -4.25
C MET A 1 -27.48 -14.24 -3.76
N GLN A 2 -26.47 -14.24 -4.63
CA GLN A 2 -25.11 -13.93 -4.20
C GLN A 2 -25.06 -12.41 -3.99
N ASP A 3 -24.82 -11.98 -2.76
CA ASP A 3 -24.63 -10.56 -2.45
C ASP A 3 -23.17 -10.23 -2.76
N LEU A 4 -22.89 -9.67 -3.94
CA LEU A 4 -21.52 -9.37 -4.41
C LEU A 4 -21.13 -7.91 -4.14
N ALA A 5 -19.90 -7.70 -3.71
CA ALA A 5 -19.26 -6.40 -3.62
C ALA A 5 -18.34 -6.25 -4.84
N LEU A 6 -18.54 -5.21 -5.65
CA LEU A 6 -17.59 -4.84 -6.69
C LEU A 6 -16.49 -3.99 -6.07
N THR A 7 -15.24 -4.41 -6.20
CA THR A 7 -14.09 -3.61 -5.77
C THR A 7 -13.31 -3.11 -6.95
N ILE A 8 -12.95 -1.83 -6.96
CA ILE A 8 -12.24 -1.16 -8.05
C ILE A 8 -10.97 -0.55 -7.49
N ASN A 9 -9.83 -0.91 -8.08
CA ASN A 9 -8.50 -0.48 -7.69
C ASN A 9 -7.80 0.12 -8.92
N LEU A 10 -7.75 1.46 -8.96
CA LEU A 10 -7.19 2.23 -10.07
C LEU A 10 -5.84 2.81 -9.66
N GLY A 11 -4.78 2.27 -10.23
CA GLY A 11 -3.43 2.81 -10.14
C GLY A 11 -3.13 3.79 -11.27
N SER A 12 -1.93 4.36 -11.26
CA SER A 12 -1.45 5.26 -12.33
C SER A 12 -1.26 4.57 -13.67
N SER A 13 -1.04 3.26 -13.67
CA SER A 13 -0.73 2.47 -14.88
C SER A 13 -1.42 1.10 -14.90
N SER A 14 -2.40 0.87 -14.02
CA SER A 14 -3.12 -0.39 -13.94
C SER A 14 -4.53 -0.20 -13.38
N LEU A 15 -5.40 -1.09 -13.79
CA LEU A 15 -6.75 -1.23 -13.25
C LEU A 15 -6.89 -2.68 -12.79
N LYS A 16 -7.34 -2.88 -11.55
CA LYS A 16 -7.82 -4.16 -11.04
C LYS A 16 -9.24 -4.03 -10.55
N ALA A 17 -10.05 -5.06 -10.74
CA ALA A 17 -11.38 -5.15 -10.21
C ALA A 17 -11.73 -6.59 -9.83
N ALA A 18 -12.57 -6.74 -8.81
CA ALA A 18 -13.04 -8.03 -8.35
C ALA A 18 -14.51 -7.97 -7.93
N LEU A 19 -15.19 -9.10 -8.06
CA LEU A 19 -16.45 -9.37 -7.40
C LEU A 19 -16.16 -10.29 -6.22
N VAL A 20 -16.50 -9.85 -5.02
CA VAL A 20 -16.24 -10.59 -3.78
C VAL A 20 -17.56 -10.83 -3.05
N ASP A 21 -17.85 -12.08 -2.71
CA ASP A 21 -19.06 -12.43 -1.96
C ASP A 21 -18.88 -12.28 -0.43
N SER A 22 -19.94 -12.57 0.33
CA SER A 22 -19.92 -12.46 1.81
C SER A 22 -18.99 -13.45 2.52
N THR A 23 -18.61 -14.55 1.85
CA THR A 23 -17.66 -15.56 2.36
C THR A 23 -16.20 -15.21 2.05
N GLY A 24 -15.98 -14.21 1.19
CA GLY A 24 -14.67 -13.86 0.65
C GLY A 24 -14.31 -14.62 -0.63
N ALA A 25 -15.22 -15.43 -1.19
CA ALA A 25 -14.99 -16.02 -2.50
C ALA A 25 -15.00 -14.93 -3.57
N ILE A 26 -14.22 -15.14 -4.63
CA ILE A 26 -14.03 -14.18 -5.72
C ILE A 26 -14.56 -14.80 -7.03
N PRO A 27 -15.87 -14.71 -7.33
CA PRO A 27 -16.43 -15.28 -8.55
C PRO A 27 -15.86 -14.68 -9.83
N TRP A 28 -15.34 -13.46 -9.76
CA TRP A 28 -14.69 -12.79 -10.86
C TRP A 28 -13.57 -11.88 -10.37
N HIS A 29 -12.43 -11.93 -11.05
CA HIS A 29 -11.30 -11.03 -10.83
C HIS A 29 -10.69 -10.72 -12.20
N GLY A 30 -10.45 -9.44 -12.46
CA GLY A 30 -9.85 -8.96 -13.70
C GLY A 30 -8.86 -7.86 -13.41
N GLY A 31 -7.76 -7.83 -14.14
CA GLY A 31 -6.81 -6.75 -14.07
C GLY A 31 -6.08 -6.57 -15.40
N ARG A 32 -5.72 -5.32 -15.69
CA ARG A 32 -4.92 -4.98 -16.87
C ARG A 32 -4.03 -3.77 -16.61
N SER A 33 -2.92 -3.72 -17.33
CA SER A 33 -2.11 -2.50 -17.44
C SER A 33 -2.85 -1.46 -18.30
N LEU A 34 -2.67 -0.19 -17.94
CA LEU A 34 -3.16 0.96 -18.69
C LEU A 34 -1.98 1.58 -19.44
N GLN A 35 -2.17 1.86 -20.73
CA GLN A 35 -1.17 2.60 -21.50
C GLN A 35 -1.29 4.11 -21.21
N PRO A 36 -0.20 4.89 -21.31
CA PRO A 36 -0.22 6.32 -20.96
C PRO A 36 -1.23 7.16 -21.75
N ASP A 37 -1.55 6.76 -22.97
CA ASP A 37 -2.48 7.42 -23.90
C ASP A 37 -3.89 6.83 -23.87
N GLU A 38 -4.12 5.77 -23.10
CA GLU A 38 -5.41 5.10 -23.02
C GLU A 38 -6.39 5.89 -22.14
N SER A 39 -7.60 6.14 -22.66
CA SER A 39 -8.68 6.76 -21.89
C SER A 39 -9.21 5.78 -20.85
N LEU A 40 -8.98 6.06 -19.57
CA LEU A 40 -9.47 5.23 -18.46
C LEU A 40 -10.99 5.05 -18.51
N GLU A 41 -11.71 6.10 -18.87
CA GLU A 41 -13.16 6.08 -19.07
C GLU A 41 -13.56 5.08 -20.17
N GLU A 42 -12.84 5.04 -21.30
CA GLU A 42 -13.09 4.05 -22.35
C GLU A 42 -12.74 2.62 -21.91
N VAL A 43 -11.70 2.45 -21.08
CA VAL A 43 -11.37 1.13 -20.51
C VAL A 43 -12.49 0.63 -19.61
N LEU A 44 -13.01 1.49 -18.74
CA LEU A 44 -14.11 1.14 -17.84
C LEU A 44 -15.35 0.73 -18.64
N GLU A 45 -15.70 1.47 -19.69
CA GLU A 45 -16.87 1.16 -20.53
C GLU A 45 -16.70 -0.07 -21.43
N ARG A 46 -15.53 -0.24 -22.07
CA ARG A 46 -15.35 -1.29 -23.09
C ARG A 46 -14.83 -2.61 -22.52
N TRP A 47 -14.21 -2.58 -21.35
CA TRP A 47 -13.63 -3.78 -20.73
C TRP A 47 -14.31 -4.15 -19.42
N LEU A 48 -14.50 -3.19 -18.50
CA LEU A 48 -15.06 -3.52 -17.18
C LEU A 48 -16.57 -3.74 -17.24
N ALA A 49 -17.34 -2.82 -17.83
CA ALA A 49 -18.80 -2.92 -17.89
C ALA A 49 -19.30 -4.24 -18.51
N PRO A 50 -18.79 -4.71 -19.68
CA PRO A 50 -19.22 -5.97 -20.27
C PRO A 50 -18.86 -7.19 -19.43
N ALA A 51 -17.72 -7.15 -18.73
CA ALA A 51 -17.29 -8.24 -17.85
C ALA A 51 -18.19 -8.38 -16.61
N LEU A 52 -18.80 -7.28 -16.16
CA LEU A 52 -19.68 -7.24 -14.99
C LEU A 52 -21.15 -7.50 -15.31
N GLU A 53 -21.58 -7.33 -16.56
CA GLU A 53 -22.98 -7.49 -16.97
C GLU A 53 -23.63 -8.82 -16.52
N PRO A 54 -22.95 -10.00 -16.61
CA PRO A 54 -23.51 -11.26 -16.12
C PRO A 54 -23.85 -11.27 -14.62
N TYR A 55 -23.22 -10.40 -13.84
CA TYR A 55 -23.34 -10.32 -12.39
C TYR A 55 -24.14 -9.11 -11.90
N ARG A 56 -24.58 -8.21 -12.80
CA ARG A 56 -25.10 -6.88 -12.45
C ARG A 56 -26.17 -6.88 -11.36
N LYS A 57 -27.12 -7.83 -11.42
CA LYS A 57 -28.22 -7.96 -10.45
C LYS A 57 -27.80 -8.49 -9.08
N SER A 58 -26.62 -9.09 -8.98
CA SER A 58 -26.06 -9.67 -7.75
C SER A 58 -25.14 -8.68 -7.03
N ILE A 59 -24.76 -7.56 -7.65
CA ILE A 59 -23.87 -6.58 -7.04
C ILE A 59 -24.71 -5.66 -6.15
N ILE A 60 -24.31 -5.53 -4.89
CA ILE A 60 -25.05 -4.77 -3.86
C ILE A 60 -24.34 -3.50 -3.39
N LEU A 61 -23.04 -3.36 -3.69
CA LEU A 61 -22.24 -2.19 -3.37
C LEU A 61 -20.98 -2.12 -4.25
N VAL A 62 -20.38 -0.93 -4.31
CA VAL A 62 -19.08 -0.71 -4.96
C VAL A 62 -18.08 -0.13 -3.95
N GLY A 63 -16.88 -0.70 -3.87
CA GLY A 63 -15.77 -0.22 -3.05
C GLY A 63 -14.61 0.26 -3.93
N HIS A 64 -14.18 1.50 -3.73
CA HIS A 64 -13.08 2.11 -4.46
C HIS A 64 -11.86 2.22 -3.58
N ARG A 65 -10.70 1.77 -4.07
CA ARG A 65 -9.42 2.11 -3.45
C ARG A 65 -9.09 3.57 -3.73
N VAL A 66 -8.78 4.32 -2.69
CA VAL A 66 -8.28 5.69 -2.75
C VAL A 66 -6.93 5.75 -2.04
N VAL A 67 -5.91 6.31 -2.68
CA VAL A 67 -4.56 6.30 -2.10
C VAL A 67 -4.45 7.25 -0.91
N HIS A 68 -5.01 8.46 -0.99
CA HIS A 68 -4.83 9.46 0.06
C HIS A 68 -6.16 10.01 0.58
N GLY A 69 -6.48 9.72 1.84
CA GLY A 69 -7.68 10.21 2.54
C GLY A 69 -7.51 11.51 3.33
N GLY A 70 -6.29 12.04 3.38
CA GLY A 70 -5.99 13.24 4.18
C GLY A 70 -6.16 12.95 5.67
N GLU A 71 -6.44 13.99 6.45
CA GLU A 71 -6.68 13.85 7.89
C GLU A 71 -8.12 13.45 8.23
N HIS A 72 -9.05 13.67 7.30
CA HIS A 72 -10.48 13.50 7.54
C HIS A 72 -10.95 12.06 7.33
N PHE A 73 -10.40 11.35 6.35
CA PHE A 73 -10.86 10.00 6.01
C PHE A 73 -9.97 8.94 6.66
N THR A 74 -10.32 8.59 7.90
CA THR A 74 -9.63 7.60 8.72
C THR A 74 -10.27 6.21 8.72
N ALA A 75 -11.36 6.03 7.97
CA ALA A 75 -12.12 4.79 7.87
C ALA A 75 -12.84 4.70 6.49
N PRO A 76 -13.31 3.51 6.08
CA PRO A 76 -14.12 3.37 4.88
C PRO A 76 -15.34 4.30 4.95
N THR A 77 -15.53 5.12 3.93
CA THR A 77 -16.52 6.21 3.93
C THR A 77 -17.50 6.03 2.79
N ARG A 78 -18.80 6.10 3.07
CA ARG A 78 -19.84 6.07 2.03
C ARG A 78 -19.72 7.34 1.20
N ILE A 79 -19.72 7.19 -0.12
CA ILE A 79 -19.55 8.30 -1.04
C ILE A 79 -20.88 9.03 -1.20
N ASP A 80 -20.83 10.34 -0.99
CA ASP A 80 -21.83 11.33 -1.35
C ASP A 80 -21.14 12.54 -2.02
N ASP A 81 -21.92 13.57 -2.37
CA ASP A 81 -21.40 14.76 -3.05
C ASP A 81 -20.36 15.53 -2.20
N GLN A 82 -20.52 15.53 -0.87
CA GLN A 82 -19.59 16.21 0.04
C GLN A 82 -18.26 15.44 0.14
N VAL A 83 -18.33 14.12 0.25
CA VAL A 83 -17.15 13.24 0.26
C VAL A 83 -16.39 13.40 -1.05
N GLU A 84 -17.07 13.38 -2.20
CA GLU A 84 -16.41 13.56 -3.49
C GLU A 84 -15.72 14.92 -3.62
N THR A 85 -16.40 16.00 -3.22
CA THR A 85 -15.81 17.36 -3.20
C THR A 85 -14.53 17.37 -2.35
N THR A 86 -14.57 16.75 -1.18
CA THR A 86 -13.41 16.64 -0.30
C THR A 86 -12.29 15.81 -0.95
N LEU A 87 -12.61 14.71 -1.64
CA LEU A 87 -11.62 13.90 -2.36
C LEU A 87 -10.94 14.68 -3.51
N GLN A 88 -11.68 15.57 -4.18
CA GLN A 88 -11.13 16.47 -5.19
C GLN A 88 -10.13 17.46 -4.58
N GLU A 89 -10.43 18.01 -3.40
CA GLU A 89 -9.52 18.90 -2.65
C GLU A 89 -8.24 18.18 -2.19
N LEU A 90 -8.28 16.85 -2.03
CA LEU A 90 -7.13 16.02 -1.65
C LEU A 90 -6.25 15.61 -2.83
N VAL A 91 -6.63 15.91 -4.08
CA VAL A 91 -5.81 15.60 -5.27
C VAL A 91 -4.36 16.11 -5.16
N PRO A 92 -4.07 17.33 -4.65
CA PRO A 92 -2.69 17.79 -4.48
C PRO A 92 -1.83 16.91 -3.55
N LEU A 93 -2.42 16.11 -2.66
CA LEU A 93 -1.67 15.19 -1.78
C LEU A 93 -1.22 13.92 -2.52
N ALA A 94 -1.97 13.49 -3.54
CA ALA A 94 -1.66 12.31 -4.34
C ALA A 94 -2.06 12.51 -5.81
N PRO A 95 -1.38 13.41 -6.55
CA PRO A 95 -1.79 13.86 -7.88
C PRO A 95 -1.78 12.75 -8.94
N LEU A 96 -0.97 11.71 -8.74
CA LEU A 96 -0.88 10.56 -9.65
C LEU A 96 -1.85 9.42 -9.32
N HIS A 97 -2.56 9.49 -8.18
CA HIS A 97 -3.31 8.36 -7.65
C HIS A 97 -4.77 8.67 -7.31
N ASN A 98 -5.06 9.84 -6.73
CA ASN A 98 -6.45 10.20 -6.42
C ASN A 98 -7.30 10.48 -7.68
N PRO A 99 -6.78 11.10 -8.77
CA PRO A 99 -7.59 11.34 -9.97
C PRO A 99 -8.12 10.07 -10.66
N PRO A 100 -7.33 8.99 -10.87
CA PRO A 100 -7.88 7.73 -11.36
C PRO A 100 -9.01 7.18 -10.49
N ALA A 101 -8.89 7.24 -9.16
CA ALA A 101 -9.95 6.78 -8.26
C ALA A 101 -11.25 7.60 -8.41
N LEU A 102 -11.16 8.92 -8.54
CA LEU A 102 -12.31 9.80 -8.80
C LEU A 102 -12.99 9.48 -10.14
N LYS A 103 -12.23 9.12 -11.18
CA LYS A 103 -12.80 8.67 -12.47
C LYS A 103 -13.56 7.35 -12.33
N GLY A 104 -13.02 6.39 -11.56
CA GLY A 104 -13.71 5.14 -11.26
C GLY A 104 -15.01 5.34 -10.50
N LEU A 105 -15.03 6.26 -9.54
CA LEU A 105 -16.22 6.69 -8.80
C LEU A 105 -17.28 7.28 -9.73
N ALA A 106 -16.90 8.24 -10.57
CA ALA A 106 -17.81 8.86 -11.53
C ALA A 106 -18.41 7.82 -12.49
N TRP A 107 -17.57 6.94 -13.05
CA TRP A 107 -18.03 5.84 -13.89
C TRP A 107 -19.01 4.91 -13.17
N ALA A 108 -18.71 4.49 -11.93
CA ALA A 108 -19.60 3.59 -11.18
C ALA A 108 -20.94 4.25 -10.85
N ARG A 109 -20.98 5.58 -10.70
CA ARG A 109 -22.21 6.35 -10.48
C ARG A 109 -23.12 6.32 -11.71
N ASP A 110 -22.54 6.43 -12.91
CA ASP A 110 -23.29 6.35 -14.16
C ASP A 110 -23.71 4.91 -14.48
N TRP A 111 -22.82 3.94 -14.24
CA TRP A 111 -23.07 2.53 -14.55
C TRP A 111 -24.11 1.86 -13.63
N ALA A 112 -24.11 2.21 -12.33
CA ALA A 112 -25.02 1.64 -11.33
C ALA A 112 -25.43 2.70 -10.27
N PRO A 113 -26.32 3.65 -10.63
CA PRO A 113 -26.65 4.80 -9.79
C PRO A 113 -27.31 4.46 -8.46
N ASP A 114 -28.01 3.32 -8.39
CA ASP A 114 -28.72 2.88 -7.19
C ASP A 114 -27.81 2.17 -6.16
N LEU A 115 -26.56 1.84 -6.54
CA LEU A 115 -25.66 1.10 -5.65
C LEU A 115 -24.91 2.05 -4.71
N PRO A 116 -24.86 1.75 -3.40
CA PRO A 116 -24.01 2.50 -2.49
C PRO A 116 -22.54 2.30 -2.85
N GLN A 117 -21.83 3.42 -2.98
CA GLN A 117 -20.39 3.43 -3.23
C GLN A 117 -19.63 3.81 -1.96
N TRP A 118 -18.45 3.23 -1.79
CA TRP A 118 -17.60 3.44 -0.63
C TRP A 118 -16.16 3.73 -1.08
N ALA A 119 -15.49 4.66 -0.40
CA ALA A 119 -14.06 4.89 -0.55
C ALA A 119 -13.30 4.20 0.59
N CYS A 120 -12.29 3.41 0.24
CA CYS A 120 -11.37 2.75 1.17
C CYS A 120 -9.96 3.30 0.97
N PHE A 121 -9.33 3.77 2.04
CA PHE A 121 -8.12 4.59 1.94
C PHE A 121 -6.85 3.82 2.34
N ASP A 122 -5.80 3.90 1.53
CA ASP A 122 -4.47 3.36 1.89
C ASP A 122 -3.89 4.01 3.15
N THR A 123 -4.33 5.23 3.49
CA THR A 123 -3.90 5.96 4.69
C THR A 123 -4.71 5.62 5.94
N ALA A 124 -5.91 5.03 5.81
CA ALA A 124 -6.86 4.92 6.92
C ALA A 124 -6.36 4.03 8.07
N PHE A 125 -5.74 2.89 7.78
CA PHE A 125 -5.24 1.98 8.82
C PHE A 125 -4.17 2.64 9.72
N HIS A 126 -3.41 3.57 9.15
CA HIS A 126 -2.36 4.33 9.81
C HIS A 126 -2.88 5.55 10.58
N SER A 127 -4.18 5.84 10.55
CA SER A 127 -4.79 6.91 11.36
C SER A 127 -4.62 6.70 12.87
N THR A 128 -4.29 5.48 13.28
CA THR A 128 -4.00 5.09 14.67
C THR A 128 -2.57 5.41 15.12
N LEU A 129 -1.71 5.93 14.23
CA LEU A 129 -0.36 6.34 14.57
C LEU A 129 -0.38 7.36 15.73
N PRO A 130 0.41 7.14 16.79
CA PRO A 130 0.58 8.13 17.85
C PRO A 130 1.20 9.41 17.29
N ALA A 131 0.98 10.54 17.98
CA ALA A 131 1.54 11.83 17.57
C ALA A 131 3.07 11.77 17.41
N ALA A 132 3.77 11.02 18.27
CA ALA A 132 5.22 10.84 18.20
C ALA A 132 5.69 10.13 16.91
N ALA A 133 4.88 9.24 16.33
CA ALA A 133 5.22 8.54 15.09
C ALA A 133 4.76 9.29 13.83
N SER A 134 3.67 10.07 13.95
CA SER A 134 3.10 10.80 12.81
C SER A 134 3.66 12.23 12.63
N THR A 135 4.27 12.82 13.66
CA THR A 135 4.73 14.21 13.63
C THR A 135 6.15 14.34 13.09
N TYR A 136 6.33 15.10 12.01
CA TYR A 136 7.67 15.55 11.61
C TYR A 136 8.19 16.64 12.55
N ALA A 137 9.50 16.63 12.82
CA ALA A 137 10.20 17.63 13.63
C ALA A 137 10.40 18.97 12.87
N LEU A 138 9.30 19.51 12.32
CA LEU A 138 9.22 20.78 11.59
C LEU A 138 8.52 21.85 12.45
N PRO A 139 8.68 23.15 12.17
CA PRO A 139 7.93 24.22 12.84
C PRO A 139 6.42 24.03 12.85
N ALA A 140 5.74 24.60 13.85
CA ALA A 140 4.32 24.36 14.11
C ALA A 140 3.42 24.78 12.95
N GLU A 141 3.80 25.85 12.26
CA GLU A 141 3.09 26.44 11.13
C GLU A 141 3.02 25.46 9.94
N LEU A 142 4.07 24.65 9.74
CA LEU A 142 4.05 23.60 8.73
C LEU A 142 3.20 22.41 9.19
N ARG A 143 3.32 22.00 10.45
CA ARG A 143 2.51 20.89 10.98
C ARG A 143 1.01 21.19 10.92
N GLN A 144 0.61 22.42 11.22
CA GLN A 144 -0.79 22.89 11.13
C GLN A 144 -1.35 22.91 9.71
N ARG A 145 -0.48 22.88 8.68
CA ARG A 145 -0.89 22.75 7.28
C ARG A 145 -1.10 21.28 6.85
N GLY A 146 -0.99 20.33 7.78
CA GLY A 146 -1.17 18.90 7.50
C GLY A 146 0.11 18.17 7.07
N PHE A 147 1.30 18.79 7.18
CA PHE A 147 2.57 18.10 6.91
C PHE A 147 2.91 17.13 8.05
N ARG A 148 2.55 15.86 7.84
CA ARG A 148 2.71 14.75 8.77
C ARG A 148 2.95 13.44 8.03
N ARG A 149 3.36 12.41 8.75
CA ARG A 149 3.37 11.05 8.22
C ARG A 149 1.92 10.52 8.15
N PHE A 150 1.53 10.08 6.96
CA PHE A 150 0.25 9.40 6.71
C PHE A 150 0.44 7.89 6.62
N GLY A 151 1.48 7.41 5.93
CA GLY A 151 1.65 5.99 5.63
C GLY A 151 0.71 5.50 4.53
N PHE A 152 1.11 4.42 3.82
CA PHE A 152 0.33 3.86 2.71
C PHE A 152 0.35 2.33 2.77
N HIS A 153 -0.25 1.66 1.77
CA HIS A 153 -0.55 0.23 1.80
C HIS A 153 -1.37 -0.19 3.03
N GLY A 154 -2.15 0.73 3.61
CA GLY A 154 -2.92 0.48 4.82
C GLY A 154 -3.98 -0.60 4.65
N ILE A 155 -4.59 -0.70 3.47
CA ILE A 155 -5.54 -1.78 3.15
C ILE A 155 -4.85 -3.14 3.27
N ASN A 156 -3.68 -3.30 2.65
CA ASN A 156 -2.92 -4.55 2.73
C ASN A 156 -2.37 -4.81 4.14
N HIS A 157 -1.82 -3.80 4.82
CA HIS A 157 -1.35 -3.94 6.20
C HIS A 157 -2.49 -4.32 7.15
N GLN A 158 -3.70 -3.79 6.95
CA GLN A 158 -4.88 -4.18 7.71
C GLN A 158 -5.31 -5.62 7.42
N HIS A 159 -5.28 -6.04 6.14
CA HIS A 159 -5.52 -7.44 5.78
C HIS A 159 -4.54 -8.38 6.51
N VAL A 160 -3.24 -8.08 6.45
CA VAL A 160 -2.21 -8.88 7.15
C VAL A 160 -2.44 -8.88 8.66
N ALA A 161 -2.77 -7.73 9.25
CA ALA A 161 -3.07 -7.63 10.68
C ALA A 161 -4.23 -8.55 11.08
N GLU A 162 -5.34 -8.51 10.35
CA GLU A 162 -6.54 -9.31 10.64
C GLU A 162 -6.28 -10.81 10.41
N THR A 163 -5.55 -11.17 9.34
CA THR A 163 -5.20 -12.56 9.04
C THR A 163 -4.29 -13.16 10.11
N VAL A 164 -3.21 -12.48 10.48
CA VAL A 164 -2.29 -12.97 11.52
C VAL A 164 -2.95 -12.98 12.89
N ALA A 165 -3.78 -11.98 13.22
CA ALA A 165 -4.55 -11.97 14.46
C ALA A 165 -5.50 -13.18 14.56
N GLY A 166 -6.17 -13.55 13.47
CA GLY A 166 -7.00 -14.75 13.40
C GLY A 166 -6.21 -16.04 13.62
N GLN A 167 -5.05 -16.19 12.97
CA GLN A 167 -4.15 -17.32 13.18
C GLN A 167 -3.64 -17.39 14.62
N TRP A 168 -3.26 -16.25 15.20
CA TRP A 168 -2.82 -16.12 16.59
C TRP A 168 -3.91 -16.56 17.58
N GLN A 169 -5.16 -16.16 17.32
CA GLN A 169 -6.31 -16.58 18.12
C GLN A 169 -6.57 -18.09 18.04
N GLN A 170 -6.44 -18.69 16.84
CA GLN A 170 -6.60 -20.13 16.64
C GLN A 170 -5.55 -20.96 17.41
N GLN A 171 -4.39 -20.37 17.68
CA GLN A 171 -3.35 -20.97 18.54
C GLN A 171 -3.64 -20.77 20.06
N GLY A 172 -4.80 -20.24 20.43
CA GLY A 172 -5.19 -19.99 21.82
C GLY A 172 -4.50 -18.77 22.46
N ARG A 173 -3.91 -17.88 21.65
CA ARG A 173 -3.21 -16.68 22.11
C ARG A 173 -4.11 -15.45 21.96
N ASP A 174 -3.96 -14.45 22.83
CA ASP A 174 -4.76 -13.22 22.79
C ASP A 174 -4.25 -12.25 21.70
N PRO A 175 -5.05 -11.95 20.65
CA PRO A 175 -4.63 -11.04 19.58
C PRO A 175 -4.35 -9.61 20.06
N LYS A 176 -4.90 -9.18 21.20
CA LYS A 176 -4.63 -7.85 21.76
C LYS A 176 -3.19 -7.69 22.24
N LYS A 177 -2.48 -8.80 22.47
CA LYS A 177 -1.07 -8.82 22.90
C LYS A 177 -0.08 -8.99 21.75
N LEU A 178 -0.57 -9.26 20.53
CA LEU A 178 0.25 -9.48 19.36
C LEU A 178 1.05 -8.23 18.98
N ARG A 179 2.37 -8.39 18.86
CA ARG A 179 3.30 -7.42 18.26
C ARG A 179 3.71 -7.93 16.89
N LEU A 180 3.17 -7.32 15.85
CA LEU A 180 3.33 -7.73 14.47
C LEU A 180 4.10 -6.67 13.69
N ILE A 181 5.11 -7.09 12.93
CA ILE A 181 5.66 -6.31 11.83
C ILE A 181 5.05 -6.85 10.55
N SER A 182 4.27 -6.04 9.84
CA SER A 182 3.80 -6.35 8.49
C SER A 182 4.77 -5.75 7.48
N ALA A 183 5.37 -6.57 6.63
CA ALA A 183 6.31 -6.19 5.60
C ALA A 183 5.68 -6.38 4.21
N HIS A 184 5.09 -5.32 3.66
CA HIS A 184 4.62 -5.29 2.29
C HIS A 184 5.82 -5.00 1.38
N LEU A 185 6.29 -6.02 0.66
CA LEU A 185 7.45 -5.95 -0.20
C LEU A 185 7.00 -6.23 -1.64
N GLY A 186 6.95 -5.19 -2.46
CA GLY A 186 6.63 -5.27 -3.89
C GLY A 186 7.36 -4.18 -4.67
N ALA A 187 6.81 -3.77 -5.81
CA ALA A 187 7.37 -2.64 -6.57
C ALA A 187 7.36 -1.33 -5.76
N GLY A 188 6.37 -1.16 -4.88
CA GLY A 188 6.43 -0.31 -3.69
C GLY A 188 6.60 -1.17 -2.45
N ALA A 189 7.32 -0.66 -1.47
CA ALA A 189 7.58 -1.41 -0.24
C ALA A 189 7.37 -0.54 1.01
N SER A 190 6.72 -1.10 2.02
CA SER A 190 6.54 -0.47 3.33
C SER A 190 6.48 -1.48 4.46
N LEU A 191 6.89 -1.05 5.65
CA LEU A 191 6.63 -1.77 6.89
C LEU A 191 5.57 -1.03 7.71
N ALA A 192 4.84 -1.80 8.52
CA ALA A 192 3.98 -1.29 9.58
C ALA A 192 4.23 -2.07 10.88
N ALA A 193 4.43 -1.34 11.97
CA ALA A 193 4.45 -1.87 13.32
C ALA A 193 3.04 -1.88 13.88
N ILE A 194 2.53 -3.05 14.25
CA ILE A 194 1.13 -3.27 14.61
C ILE A 194 1.07 -3.89 16.00
N GLN A 195 0.43 -3.19 16.94
CA GLN A 195 0.24 -3.64 18.32
C GLN A 195 -1.24 -3.87 18.58
N GLY A 196 -1.62 -5.13 18.83
CA GLY A 196 -3.01 -5.49 19.15
C GLY A 196 -4.01 -5.08 18.06
N GLY A 197 -3.60 -5.14 16.79
CA GLY A 197 -4.40 -4.75 15.63
C GLY A 197 -4.40 -3.26 15.28
N ARG A 198 -3.67 -2.41 15.99
CA ARG A 198 -3.51 -0.99 15.67
C ARG A 198 -2.11 -0.69 15.11
N CYS A 199 -2.03 0.12 14.06
CA CYS A 199 -0.76 0.59 13.53
C CYS A 199 -0.18 1.65 14.46
N ILE A 200 1.04 1.44 14.94
CA ILE A 200 1.75 2.37 15.84
C ILE A 200 2.99 3.00 15.19
N ASP A 201 3.45 2.46 14.07
CA ASP A 201 4.54 3.02 13.26
C ASP A 201 4.47 2.51 11.82
N THR A 202 5.00 3.28 10.86
CA THR A 202 5.07 2.87 9.44
C THR A 202 6.19 3.61 8.71
N THR A 203 6.78 2.97 7.70
CA THR A 203 7.97 3.50 7.03
C THR A 203 7.68 4.57 5.98
N MET A 204 6.52 4.50 5.31
CA MET A 204 6.14 5.55 4.36
C MET A 204 5.66 6.80 5.09
N GLY A 205 5.84 7.94 4.45
CA GLY A 205 5.78 9.25 5.07
C GLY A 205 4.52 10.03 4.76
N TYR A 206 4.73 11.32 4.51
CA TYR A 206 3.78 12.20 3.82
C TYR A 206 3.45 11.68 2.42
N THR A 207 4.44 11.08 1.74
CA THR A 207 4.27 10.44 0.43
C THR A 207 4.77 8.99 0.45
N PRO A 208 4.43 8.18 -0.56
CA PRO A 208 4.97 6.82 -0.71
C PRO A 208 6.47 6.75 -1.06
N LEU A 209 7.21 7.85 -0.98
CA LEU A 209 8.64 7.92 -1.32
C LEU A 209 9.55 7.58 -0.12
N GLU A 210 9.15 7.93 1.10
CA GLU A 210 9.94 7.68 2.31
C GLU A 210 10.00 6.17 2.65
N GLY A 211 11.10 5.74 3.27
CA GLY A 211 11.22 4.42 3.88
C GLY A 211 12.14 3.48 3.13
N LEU A 212 11.59 2.34 2.70
CA LEU A 212 12.36 1.27 2.06
C LEU A 212 12.87 1.66 0.68
N VAL A 213 13.95 0.99 0.26
CA VAL A 213 14.34 0.91 -1.15
C VAL A 213 13.24 0.17 -1.89
N MET A 214 12.85 0.67 -3.07
CA MET A 214 11.78 0.07 -3.88
C MET A 214 12.27 -0.13 -5.33
N ALA A 215 11.38 -0.55 -6.24
CA ALA A 215 11.76 -0.85 -7.63
C ALA A 215 12.43 0.35 -8.33
N SER A 216 11.78 1.52 -8.29
CA SER A 216 12.24 2.75 -8.94
C SER A 216 12.32 3.96 -7.99
N ARG A 217 11.78 3.82 -6.78
CA ARG A 217 11.76 4.86 -5.75
C ARG A 217 12.98 4.73 -4.85
N CYS A 218 13.58 5.87 -4.51
CA CYS A 218 14.80 5.91 -3.70
C CYS A 218 14.62 5.41 -2.26
N GLY A 219 13.42 5.52 -1.68
CA GLY A 219 13.24 5.38 -0.24
C GLY A 219 13.74 6.61 0.50
N SER A 220 14.15 6.44 1.76
CA SER A 220 14.74 7.54 2.52
C SER A 220 16.15 7.90 2.05
N VAL A 221 16.36 9.19 1.76
CA VAL A 221 17.66 9.81 1.49
C VAL A 221 17.84 11.05 2.37
N ASP A 222 19.08 11.51 2.52
CA ASP A 222 19.39 12.71 3.30
C ASP A 222 18.75 13.97 2.66
N PRO A 223 17.95 14.77 3.40
CA PRO A 223 17.47 16.06 2.91
C PRO A 223 18.59 17.02 2.49
N GLY A 224 19.77 16.96 3.13
CA GLY A 224 20.94 17.77 2.77
C GLY A 224 21.45 17.46 1.35
N LEU A 225 21.44 16.18 0.95
CA LEU A 225 21.76 15.76 -0.41
C LEU A 225 20.78 16.38 -1.43
N LEU A 226 19.49 16.41 -1.12
CA LEU A 226 18.48 16.99 -2.00
C LEU A 226 18.72 18.48 -2.24
N LEU A 227 19.09 19.21 -1.18
CA LEU A 227 19.44 20.63 -1.27
C LEU A 227 20.68 20.86 -2.13
N GLU A 228 21.68 19.98 -2.04
CA GLU A 228 22.89 20.08 -2.84
C GLU A 228 22.62 19.85 -4.32
N LEU A 229 21.85 18.81 -4.67
CA LEU A 229 21.43 18.56 -6.06
C LEU A 229 20.67 19.74 -6.66
N MET A 230 19.85 20.43 -5.86
CA MET A 230 19.18 21.65 -6.31
C MET A 230 20.16 22.81 -6.55
N ARG A 231 21.23 22.95 -5.74
CA ARG A 231 22.28 23.95 -5.96
C ARG A 231 23.10 23.66 -7.21
N GLU A 232 23.27 22.38 -7.56
CA GLU A 232 23.89 21.95 -8.83
C GLU A 232 22.99 22.20 -10.06
N GLY A 233 21.76 22.70 -9.84
CA GLY A 233 20.84 23.10 -10.90
C GLY A 233 19.76 22.08 -11.24
N ILE A 234 19.64 20.98 -10.48
CA ILE A 234 18.54 20.03 -10.67
C ILE A 234 17.25 20.65 -10.13
N GLY A 235 16.33 20.97 -11.04
CA GLY A 235 15.03 21.57 -10.69
C GLY A 235 14.12 20.60 -9.91
N ALA A 236 13.16 21.12 -9.16
CA ALA A 236 12.29 20.32 -8.29
C ALA A 236 11.53 19.22 -9.04
N ALA A 237 11.04 19.48 -10.25
CA ALA A 237 10.35 18.49 -11.07
C ALA A 237 11.29 17.36 -11.53
N GLN A 238 12.51 17.70 -11.96
CA GLN A 238 13.53 16.74 -12.36
C GLN A 238 13.99 15.89 -11.17
N LEU A 239 14.15 16.51 -10.00
CA LEU A 239 14.49 15.80 -8.77
C LEU A 239 13.36 14.83 -8.36
N ALA A 240 12.10 15.27 -8.44
CA ALA A 240 10.96 14.41 -8.14
C ALA A 240 10.86 13.21 -9.08
N ASP A 241 11.13 13.38 -10.39
CA ASP A 241 11.18 12.29 -11.35
C ASP A 241 12.34 11.33 -11.06
N LEU A 242 13.54 11.85 -10.81
CA LEU A 242 14.72 11.06 -10.45
C LEU A 242 14.43 10.17 -9.25
N LEU A 243 13.90 10.74 -8.17
CA LEU A 243 13.65 10.02 -6.92
C LEU A 243 12.52 8.98 -7.04
N GLN A 244 11.56 9.18 -7.95
CA GLN A 244 10.39 8.29 -8.09
C GLN A 244 10.54 7.22 -9.18
N GLN A 245 11.23 7.51 -10.27
CA GLN A 245 11.23 6.70 -11.50
C GLN A 245 12.61 6.19 -11.91
N GLN A 246 13.69 6.77 -11.39
CA GLN A 246 15.06 6.49 -11.82
C GLN A 246 15.97 6.01 -10.69
N ALA A 247 15.46 5.90 -9.46
CA ALA A 247 16.23 5.49 -8.28
C ALA A 247 15.91 4.04 -7.89
N GLY A 248 16.09 3.69 -6.61
CA GLY A 248 15.77 2.36 -6.08
C GLY A 248 16.64 1.25 -6.66
N LEU A 249 16.08 0.05 -6.78
CA LEU A 249 16.74 -1.10 -7.38
C LEU A 249 17.19 -0.81 -8.82
N LYS A 250 16.35 -0.13 -9.60
CA LYS A 250 16.67 0.30 -10.97
C LYS A 250 17.88 1.21 -11.02
N GLY A 251 17.91 2.25 -10.19
CA GLY A 251 19.01 3.21 -10.15
C GLY A 251 20.32 2.59 -9.65
N LEU A 252 20.26 1.74 -8.63
CA LEU A 252 21.44 1.06 -8.08
C LEU A 252 22.02 0.01 -9.03
N SER A 253 21.16 -0.74 -9.70
CA SER A 253 21.59 -1.78 -10.64
C SER A 253 22.01 -1.23 -11.99
N GLY A 254 21.43 -0.11 -12.43
CA GLY A 254 21.55 0.38 -13.81
C GLY A 254 20.81 -0.50 -14.82
N LEU A 255 19.92 -1.40 -14.37
CA LEU A 255 19.23 -2.39 -15.20
C LEU A 255 17.70 -2.28 -15.04
N SER A 256 17.15 -3.00 -14.05
CA SER A 256 15.71 -3.24 -13.86
C SER A 256 15.30 -2.90 -12.43
N GLY A 257 14.02 -2.61 -12.24
CA GLY A 257 13.41 -2.51 -10.91
C GLY A 257 12.79 -3.83 -10.43
N ASP A 258 12.73 -4.86 -11.27
CA ASP A 258 12.16 -6.17 -10.93
C ASP A 258 13.17 -6.99 -10.12
N MET A 259 12.77 -7.42 -8.93
CA MET A 259 13.62 -8.20 -8.03
C MET A 259 14.13 -9.50 -8.66
N ARG A 260 13.35 -10.15 -9.54
CA ARG A 260 13.75 -11.40 -10.19
C ARG A 260 14.93 -11.17 -11.13
N ASP A 261 14.85 -10.14 -11.96
CA ASP A 261 15.95 -9.73 -12.85
C ASP A 261 17.20 -9.38 -12.03
N ILE A 262 17.02 -8.63 -10.93
CA ILE A 262 18.13 -8.26 -10.03
C ILE A 262 18.81 -9.51 -9.44
N ARG A 263 18.04 -10.47 -8.93
CA ARG A 263 18.56 -11.72 -8.36
C ARG A 263 19.34 -12.53 -9.41
N GLU A 264 18.80 -12.68 -10.62
CA GLU A 264 19.45 -13.39 -11.72
C GLU A 264 20.78 -12.72 -12.10
N GLN A 265 20.78 -11.41 -12.30
CA GLN A 265 21.99 -10.67 -12.69
C GLN A 265 23.04 -10.65 -11.58
N ALA A 266 22.62 -10.57 -10.31
CA ALA A 266 23.53 -10.66 -9.18
C ALA A 266 24.21 -12.05 -9.11
N ALA A 267 23.48 -13.13 -9.39
CA ALA A 267 24.02 -14.48 -9.48
C ALA A 267 24.99 -14.65 -10.66
N ALA A 268 24.75 -13.91 -11.76
CA ALA A 268 25.66 -13.83 -12.91
C ALA A 268 26.90 -12.93 -12.67
N GLY A 269 27.06 -12.36 -11.47
CA GLY A 269 28.23 -11.54 -11.10
C GLY A 269 28.10 -10.05 -11.45
N HIS A 270 26.90 -9.56 -11.78
CA HIS A 270 26.68 -8.13 -12.06
C HIS A 270 26.79 -7.28 -10.78
N GLN A 271 27.84 -6.46 -10.69
CA GLN A 271 28.18 -5.71 -9.48
C GLN A 271 27.07 -4.76 -9.02
N GLY A 272 26.42 -4.04 -9.94
CA GLY A 272 25.32 -3.14 -9.59
C GLY A 272 24.10 -3.88 -9.04
N ALA A 273 23.85 -5.11 -9.50
CA ALA A 273 22.72 -5.92 -9.04
C ALA A 273 23.00 -6.47 -7.64
N GLN A 274 24.23 -6.92 -7.39
CA GLN A 274 24.69 -7.31 -6.05
C GLN A 274 24.57 -6.15 -5.06
N LEU A 275 25.06 -4.96 -5.44
CA LEU A 275 24.91 -3.75 -4.62
C LEU A 275 23.44 -3.41 -4.35
N ALA A 276 22.56 -3.50 -5.35
CA ALA A 276 21.14 -3.22 -5.18
C ALA A 276 20.50 -4.16 -4.14
N LEU A 277 20.81 -5.46 -4.17
CA LEU A 277 20.33 -6.43 -3.19
C LEU A 277 20.86 -6.14 -1.78
N ASP A 278 22.16 -5.87 -1.66
CA ASP A 278 22.78 -5.58 -0.37
C ASP A 278 22.20 -4.32 0.26
N VAL A 279 21.99 -3.25 -0.51
CA VAL A 279 21.40 -1.99 -0.04
C VAL A 279 19.92 -2.18 0.31
N PHE A 280 19.16 -2.93 -0.48
CA PHE A 280 17.77 -3.28 -0.18
C PHE A 280 17.66 -4.05 1.14
N ARG A 281 18.43 -5.13 1.30
CA ARG A 281 18.45 -5.96 2.52
C ARG A 281 18.88 -5.15 3.73
N GLN A 282 19.95 -4.35 3.62
CA GLN A 282 20.44 -3.52 4.70
C GLN A 282 19.38 -2.52 5.17
N ARG A 283 18.72 -1.82 4.24
CA ARG A 283 17.64 -0.87 4.59
C ARG A 283 16.46 -1.58 5.21
N LEU A 284 16.08 -2.75 4.69
CA LEU A 284 14.99 -3.57 5.23
C LEU A 284 15.26 -3.98 6.68
N LEU A 285 16.45 -4.52 6.97
CA LEU A 285 16.84 -4.92 8.33
C LEU A 285 16.87 -3.74 9.30
N GLN A 286 17.38 -2.59 8.89
CA GLN A 286 17.37 -1.37 9.71
C GLN A 286 15.94 -0.96 10.08
N LEU A 287 15.02 -0.97 9.11
CA LEU A 287 13.64 -0.57 9.36
C LEU A 287 12.87 -1.64 10.14
N ILE A 288 13.13 -2.93 9.95
CA ILE A 288 12.58 -3.99 10.82
C ILE A 288 13.04 -3.77 12.27
N GLY A 289 14.33 -3.47 12.48
CA GLY A 289 14.86 -3.13 13.80
C GLY A 289 14.17 -1.92 14.42
N ALA A 290 13.91 -0.87 13.64
CA ALA A 290 13.17 0.32 14.08
C ALA A 290 11.72 -0.02 14.47
N MET A 291 11.00 -0.79 13.64
CA MET A 291 9.63 -1.24 13.95
C MET A 291 9.59 -2.10 15.21
N ALA A 292 10.57 -3.02 15.38
CA ALA A 292 10.69 -3.84 16.59
C ALA A 292 10.98 -2.98 17.84
N ALA A 293 11.78 -1.91 17.71
CA ALA A 293 12.00 -0.96 18.78
C ALA A 293 10.72 -0.20 19.15
N SER A 294 9.95 0.27 18.15
CA SER A 294 8.65 0.93 18.37
C SER A 294 7.64 0.01 19.08
N LEU A 295 7.66 -1.29 18.77
CA LEU A 295 6.84 -2.33 19.43
C LEU A 295 7.38 -2.80 20.79
N GLN A 296 8.62 -2.46 21.12
CA GLN A 296 9.38 -2.99 22.27
C GLN A 296 9.46 -4.53 22.24
N GLY A 297 9.87 -5.04 21.08
CA GLY A 297 9.98 -6.45 20.72
C GLY A 297 8.99 -6.84 19.62
N VAL A 298 9.03 -8.09 19.17
CA VAL A 298 8.22 -8.56 18.05
C VAL A 298 7.88 -10.03 18.24
N ASP A 299 6.65 -10.41 17.94
CA ASP A 299 6.19 -11.80 17.98
C ASP A 299 6.14 -12.40 16.57
N VAL A 300 5.66 -11.62 15.59
CA VAL A 300 5.50 -12.08 14.21
C VAL A 300 6.07 -11.06 13.21
N LEU A 301 6.82 -11.54 12.23
CA LEU A 301 7.14 -10.83 10.98
C LEU A 301 6.33 -11.47 9.85
N ALA A 302 5.37 -10.73 9.28
CA ALA A 302 4.56 -11.19 8.18
C ALA A 302 5.01 -10.57 6.85
N LEU A 303 5.48 -11.40 5.93
CA LEU A 303 5.85 -11.02 4.58
C LEU A 303 4.64 -11.09 3.65
N THR A 304 4.47 -10.08 2.81
CA THR A 304 3.36 -9.95 1.85
C THR A 304 3.79 -9.12 0.64
N GLY A 305 3.01 -9.10 -0.43
CA GLY A 305 3.34 -8.41 -1.67
C GLY A 305 4.25 -9.26 -2.56
N GLY A 306 4.40 -8.84 -3.83
CA GLY A 306 5.02 -9.70 -4.85
C GLY A 306 6.46 -10.18 -4.54
N ILE A 307 7.27 -9.38 -3.85
CA ILE A 307 8.59 -9.82 -3.38
C ILE A 307 8.44 -10.68 -2.12
N GLY A 308 7.67 -10.22 -1.12
CA GLY A 308 7.52 -10.90 0.16
C GLY A 308 6.89 -12.29 0.07
N GLU A 309 6.02 -12.51 -0.93
CA GLU A 309 5.33 -13.79 -1.16
C GLU A 309 6.15 -14.78 -1.99
N HIS A 310 7.09 -14.32 -2.81
CA HIS A 310 7.70 -15.13 -3.86
C HIS A 310 9.23 -15.23 -3.80
N ASP A 311 9.93 -14.26 -3.19
CA ASP A 311 11.38 -14.31 -3.04
C ASP A 311 11.77 -15.18 -1.83
N GLN A 312 11.90 -16.48 -2.08
CA GLN A 312 12.34 -17.45 -1.06
C GLN A 312 13.76 -17.18 -0.56
N ALA A 313 14.64 -16.63 -1.41
CA ALA A 313 16.01 -16.31 -1.01
C ALA A 313 16.01 -15.18 0.02
N LEU A 314 15.23 -14.12 -0.23
CA LEU A 314 15.04 -13.03 0.73
C LEU A 314 14.52 -13.54 2.07
N ARG A 315 13.55 -14.46 2.05
CA ARG A 315 13.03 -15.05 3.28
C ARG A 315 14.14 -15.75 4.09
N SER A 316 14.92 -16.62 3.45
CA SER A 316 16.04 -17.31 4.12
C SER A 316 17.08 -16.33 4.66
N GLU A 317 17.41 -15.29 3.89
CA GLU A 317 18.33 -14.21 4.31
C GLU A 317 17.80 -13.47 5.55
N LEU A 318 16.49 -13.20 5.62
CA LEU A 318 15.87 -12.58 6.78
C LEU A 318 15.82 -13.51 7.99
N GLU A 319 15.52 -14.80 7.79
CA GLU A 319 15.54 -15.81 8.86
C GLU A 319 16.93 -15.92 9.51
N GLU A 320 17.99 -15.91 8.70
CA GLU A 320 19.38 -15.89 9.19
C GLU A 320 19.71 -14.56 9.90
N ALA A 321 19.45 -13.42 9.25
CA ALA A 321 19.84 -12.11 9.77
C ALA A 321 19.07 -11.69 11.04
N LEU A 322 17.87 -12.24 11.26
CA LEU A 322 17.01 -11.96 12.41
C LEU A 322 17.06 -13.05 13.48
N ALA A 323 17.93 -14.06 13.34
CA ALA A 323 18.05 -15.17 14.30
C ALA A 323 18.40 -14.73 15.74
N TRP A 324 18.90 -13.51 15.92
CA TRP A 324 19.17 -12.92 17.23
C TRP A 324 17.89 -12.47 17.97
N LEU A 325 16.75 -12.35 17.28
CA LEU A 325 15.44 -12.07 17.89
C LEU A 325 14.83 -13.39 18.39
N PRO A 326 14.71 -13.59 19.71
CA PRO A 326 14.21 -14.84 20.25
C PRO A 326 12.72 -15.01 19.94
N ASN A 327 12.32 -16.22 19.54
CA ASN A 327 10.93 -16.63 19.32
C ASN A 327 10.17 -15.82 18.24
N LEU A 328 10.88 -15.19 17.31
CA LEU A 328 10.25 -14.53 16.16
C LEU A 328 9.63 -15.57 15.22
N GLU A 329 8.31 -15.49 15.02
CA GLU A 329 7.62 -16.27 13.99
C GLU A 329 7.65 -15.50 12.66
N MET A 330 8.09 -16.14 11.58
CA MET A 330 8.03 -15.56 10.24
C MET A 330 6.96 -16.27 9.42
N VAL A 331 6.02 -15.51 8.87
CA VAL A 331 4.89 -16.02 8.09
C VAL A 331 4.76 -15.30 6.75
N ILE A 332 4.20 -15.99 5.76
CA ILE A 332 3.80 -15.37 4.49
C ILE A 332 2.29 -15.20 4.50
N VAL A 333 1.82 -14.01 4.19
CA VAL A 333 0.40 -13.70 4.03
C VAL A 333 0.18 -13.18 2.62
N GLN A 334 -0.63 -13.89 1.84
CA GLN A 334 -1.00 -13.47 0.49
C GLN A 334 -1.75 -12.13 0.54
N ALA A 335 -1.39 -11.20 -0.34
CA ALA A 335 -2.12 -9.95 -0.47
C ALA A 335 -3.55 -10.19 -0.95
N ASP A 336 -4.51 -9.53 -0.29
CA ASP A 336 -5.94 -9.59 -0.61
C ASP A 336 -6.56 -8.20 -0.41
N GLU A 337 -6.07 -7.21 -1.18
CA GLU A 337 -6.55 -5.83 -1.10
C GLU A 337 -8.02 -5.73 -1.51
N GLU A 338 -8.40 -6.39 -2.60
CA GLU A 338 -9.78 -6.43 -3.10
C GLU A 338 -10.73 -7.09 -2.10
N GLY A 339 -10.40 -8.26 -1.55
CA GLY A 339 -11.21 -8.87 -0.50
C GLY A 339 -11.26 -8.03 0.77
N MET A 340 -10.19 -7.32 1.10
CA MET A 340 -10.19 -6.40 2.24
C MET A 340 -11.12 -5.20 2.03
N ILE A 341 -11.08 -4.56 0.86
CA ILE A 341 -12.02 -3.50 0.48
C ILE A 341 -13.46 -3.99 0.61
N ALA A 342 -13.78 -5.17 0.05
CA ALA A 342 -15.12 -5.74 0.15
C ALA A 342 -15.57 -5.96 1.61
N ARG A 343 -14.70 -6.52 2.46
CA ARG A 343 -14.98 -6.71 3.90
C ARG A 343 -15.17 -5.38 4.63
N LEU A 344 -14.40 -4.36 4.28
CA LEU A 344 -14.50 -3.02 4.86
C LEU A 344 -15.83 -2.35 4.50
N CYS A 345 -16.20 -2.35 3.22
CA CYS A 345 -17.48 -1.79 2.75
C CYS A 345 -18.67 -2.48 3.40
N ARG A 346 -18.68 -3.82 3.47
CA ARG A 346 -19.78 -4.57 4.12
C ARG A 346 -19.90 -4.25 5.60
N ARG A 347 -18.77 -4.20 6.33
CA ARG A 347 -18.75 -3.86 7.76
C ARG A 347 -19.35 -2.47 8.00
N SER A 348 -18.96 -1.49 7.18
CA SER A 348 -19.50 -0.13 7.31
C SER A 348 -20.96 -0.02 6.89
N ALA A 349 -21.38 -0.75 5.85
CA ALA A 349 -22.77 -0.78 5.40
C ALA A 349 -23.73 -1.46 6.39
N ALA A 350 -23.24 -2.32 7.28
CA ALA A 350 -24.07 -2.96 8.30
C ALA A 350 -24.34 -2.07 9.54
N VAL A 351 -23.58 -0.98 9.69
CA VAL A 351 -23.61 -0.09 10.87
C VAL A 351 -24.34 1.23 10.58
N GLY A 352 -24.45 1.65 9.32
CA GLY A 352 -25.10 2.90 8.89
C GLY A 352 -26.46 2.68 8.24
#